data_AF-A0A1Q3VVH4-F1
#
_entry.id   AF-A0A1Q3VVH4-F1
#
_cell.length_a   1.000
_cell.length_b   1.000
_cell.length_c   1.000
_cell.angle_alpha   90.00
_cell.angle_beta   90.00
_cell.angle_gamma   90.00
#
_symmetry.space_group_name_H-M   'P 1'
#
loop_
_entity.id
_entity.type
_entity.pdbx_description
1 polymer ?
#
loop_
_entity_poly.entity_id
_entity_poly.type
_entity_poly.pdbx_seq_one_letter_code
_entity_poly.pdbx_strand_id
1 'polypeptide(L)'
;MELIKQILASFEGTLPNDSKTAAAIARGASAEEISACATEEGLHALAGALFEACEEGAEDGRLDNSARVTGALAERLKEFRQGLPPGCETARLIDAGVGLEEISEAAEKEGLIALASMLFEAEQEQGKDAA
;
A
#
# COMPACT_ATOMS: atom_id res chain seq x y z
N MET A 1 -4.12 9.68 -2.83
CA MET A 1 -4.92 9.50 -4.08
C MET A 1 -5.65 10.77 -4.58
N GLU A 2 -5.77 11.86 -3.81
CA GLU A 2 -6.42 13.09 -4.30
C GLU A 2 -5.54 13.89 -5.28
N LEU A 3 -4.21 13.82 -5.12
CA LEU A 3 -3.24 14.50 -5.98
C LEU A 3 -3.34 14.05 -7.45
N ILE A 4 -3.38 12.74 -7.70
CA ILE A 4 -3.56 12.16 -9.04
C ILE A 4 -4.87 12.68 -9.66
N LYS A 5 -5.98 12.69 -8.92
CA LYS A 5 -7.26 13.21 -9.43
C LYS A 5 -7.21 14.70 -9.76
N GLN A 6 -6.50 15.50 -8.95
CA GLN A 6 -6.29 16.92 -9.24
C GLN A 6 -5.44 17.15 -10.49
N ILE A 7 -4.39 16.35 -10.68
CA ILE A 7 -3.55 16.41 -11.88
C ILE A 7 -4.40 16.06 -13.10
N LEU A 8 -5.13 14.94 -13.06
CA LEU A 8 -6.01 14.54 -14.16
C LEU A 8 -7.04 15.62 -14.50
N ALA A 9 -7.69 16.21 -13.50
CA ALA A 9 -8.66 17.29 -13.71
C ALA A 9 -8.04 18.57 -14.30
N SER A 10 -6.80 18.92 -13.93
CA SER A 10 -6.08 20.05 -14.53
C SER A 10 -5.76 19.85 -16.01
N PHE A 11 -5.51 18.61 -16.43
CA PHE A 11 -5.15 18.29 -17.81
C PHE A 11 -6.36 17.88 -18.68
N GLU A 12 -7.51 17.53 -18.10
CA GLU A 12 -8.72 17.13 -18.82
C GLU A 12 -9.16 18.16 -19.88
N GLY A 13 -9.02 19.47 -19.57
CA GLY A 13 -9.32 20.56 -20.52
C GLY A 13 -8.26 20.81 -21.60
N THR A 14 -7.10 20.16 -21.51
CA THR A 14 -5.98 20.30 -22.47
C THR A 14 -5.79 19.09 -23.37
N LEU A 15 -6.53 18.00 -23.11
CA LEU A 15 -6.44 16.75 -23.86
C LEU A 15 -7.27 16.82 -25.16
N PRO A 16 -6.75 16.28 -26.27
CA PRO A 16 -7.55 16.08 -27.48
C PRO A 16 -8.71 15.11 -27.20
N ASN A 17 -9.91 15.39 -27.73
CA ASN A 17 -11.11 14.55 -27.53
C ASN A 17 -10.96 13.11 -28.07
N ASP A 18 -10.00 12.86 -28.98
CA ASP A 18 -9.74 11.53 -29.58
C ASP A 18 -8.49 10.85 -29.00
N SER A 19 -7.95 11.39 -27.89
CA SER A 19 -6.71 10.94 -27.28
C SER A 19 -6.91 9.66 -26.46
N LYS A 20 -5.99 8.70 -26.59
CA LYS A 20 -6.00 7.46 -25.79
C LYS A 20 -5.91 7.75 -24.30
N THR A 21 -5.18 8.81 -23.94
CA THR A 21 -5.02 9.31 -22.58
C THR A 21 -6.35 9.80 -22.02
N ALA A 22 -7.11 10.59 -22.78
CA ALA A 22 -8.45 11.03 -22.37
C ALA A 22 -9.40 9.83 -22.18
N ALA A 23 -9.35 8.85 -23.09
CA ALA A 23 -10.12 7.62 -22.95
C ALA A 23 -9.70 6.80 -21.71
N ALA A 24 -8.40 6.76 -21.40
CA ALA A 24 -7.86 6.10 -20.22
C ALA A 24 -8.35 6.75 -18.91
N ILE A 25 -8.39 8.08 -18.87
CA ILE A 25 -8.92 8.84 -17.74
C ILE A 25 -10.43 8.59 -17.59
N ALA A 26 -11.19 8.64 -18.70
CA ALA A 26 -12.64 8.44 -18.68
C ALA A 26 -13.05 7.02 -18.23
N ARG A 27 -12.24 6.00 -18.52
CA ARG A 27 -12.46 4.63 -18.00
C ARG A 27 -12.01 4.43 -16.55
N GLY A 28 -11.40 5.43 -15.92
CA GLY A 28 -10.84 5.33 -14.57
C GLY A 28 -9.63 4.39 -14.50
N ALA A 29 -8.77 4.41 -15.52
CA ALA A 29 -7.54 3.63 -15.54
C ALA A 29 -6.56 4.04 -14.42
N SER A 30 -5.61 3.16 -14.11
CA SER A 30 -4.55 3.45 -13.14
C SER A 30 -3.62 4.57 -13.64
N ALA A 31 -3.00 5.30 -12.70
CA ALA A 31 -2.07 6.39 -13.03
C ALA A 31 -0.90 5.94 -13.94
N GLU A 32 -0.37 4.73 -13.73
CA GLU A 32 0.62 4.11 -14.63
C GLU A 32 0.11 3.96 -16.06
N GLU A 33 -1.11 3.43 -16.22
CA GLU A 33 -1.69 3.19 -17.54
C GLU A 33 -2.03 4.50 -18.26
N ILE A 34 -2.48 5.52 -17.52
CA ILE A 34 -2.71 6.86 -18.05
C ILE A 34 -1.37 7.52 -18.42
N SER A 35 -0.33 7.38 -17.59
CA SER A 35 1.00 7.94 -17.86
C SER A 35 1.68 7.30 -19.08
N ALA A 36 1.48 5.99 -19.28
CA ALA A 36 1.94 5.29 -20.48
C ALA A 36 1.26 5.85 -21.74
N CYS A 37 -0.07 6.00 -21.73
CA CYS A 37 -0.81 6.60 -22.84
C CYS A 37 -0.34 8.05 -23.10
N ALA A 38 -0.15 8.83 -22.05
CA ALA A 38 0.30 10.22 -22.13
C ALA A 38 1.70 10.31 -22.75
N THR A 39 2.61 9.40 -22.39
CA THR A 39 3.96 9.33 -22.96
C THR A 39 3.93 8.97 -24.44
N GLU A 40 3.11 7.98 -24.83
CA GLU A 40 2.93 7.59 -26.24
C GLU A 40 2.38 8.72 -27.10
N GLU A 41 1.54 9.58 -26.53
CA GLU A 41 0.92 10.72 -27.22
C GLU A 41 1.73 12.02 -27.12
N GLY A 42 2.91 11.99 -26.48
CA GLY A 42 3.81 13.14 -26.34
C GLY A 42 3.42 14.13 -25.25
N LEU A 43 2.48 13.76 -24.38
CA LEU A 43 2.02 14.53 -23.22
C LEU A 43 2.98 14.34 -22.03
N HIS A 44 4.27 14.62 -22.24
CA HIS A 44 5.32 14.39 -21.25
C HIS A 44 5.09 15.16 -19.94
N ALA A 45 4.45 16.33 -19.99
CA ALA A 45 4.11 17.10 -18.80
C ALA A 45 3.08 16.38 -17.90
N LEU A 46 2.06 15.77 -18.50
CA LEU A 46 1.06 14.98 -17.79
C LEU A 46 1.66 13.66 -17.29
N ALA A 47 2.42 12.97 -18.15
CA ALA A 47 3.08 11.72 -17.77
C ALA A 47 4.05 11.92 -16.60
N GLY A 48 4.86 12.98 -16.65
CA GLY A 48 5.78 13.36 -15.58
C GLY A 48 5.05 13.71 -14.28
N ALA A 49 4.00 14.54 -14.34
CA ALA A 49 3.22 14.88 -13.15
C ALA A 49 2.52 13.66 -12.54
N LEU A 50 2.02 12.74 -13.36
CA LEU A 50 1.42 11.48 -12.88
C LEU A 50 2.46 10.54 -12.27
N PHE A 51 3.66 10.47 -12.84
CA PHE A 51 4.75 9.67 -12.33
C PHE A 51 5.25 10.23 -11.00
N GLU A 52 5.50 11.53 -10.94
CA GLU A 52 5.87 12.25 -9.71
C GLU A 52 4.80 12.12 -8.64
N ALA A 53 3.50 12.27 -8.95
CA ALA A 53 2.45 12.05 -7.97
C ALA A 53 2.20 10.58 -7.59
N CYS A 54 2.69 9.64 -8.41
CA CYS A 54 2.66 8.21 -8.10
C CYS A 54 3.85 7.83 -7.20
N GLU A 55 5.04 8.35 -7.50
CA GLU A 55 6.22 8.26 -6.63
C GLU A 55 5.95 9.01 -5.33
N GLU A 56 5.47 10.24 -5.34
CA GLU A 56 5.15 11.05 -4.16
C GLU A 56 3.91 10.53 -3.43
N GLY A 57 3.00 9.81 -4.10
CA GLY A 57 1.94 9.02 -3.47
C GLY A 57 2.44 7.71 -2.84
N ALA A 58 3.64 7.25 -3.21
CA ALA A 58 4.38 6.14 -2.61
C ALA A 58 5.47 6.63 -1.62
N GLU A 59 5.94 7.88 -1.73
CA GLU A 59 6.92 8.59 -0.90
C GLU A 59 6.26 9.51 0.15
N ASP A 60 4.93 9.70 0.08
CA ASP A 60 4.06 9.70 1.27
C ASP A 60 3.99 8.28 1.89
N GLY A 61 5.02 7.46 1.62
CA GLY A 61 5.84 6.79 2.62
C GLY A 61 6.19 7.70 3.80
N ARG A 62 5.17 8.15 4.54
CA ARG A 62 5.14 7.83 5.96
C ARG A 62 5.35 6.33 6.00
N LEU A 63 6.61 5.92 6.15
CA LEU A 63 7.03 4.66 6.75
C LEU A 63 5.87 3.65 6.72
N ASP A 64 5.59 3.00 5.58
CA ASP A 64 4.86 1.72 5.61
C ASP A 64 5.85 0.67 6.17
N ASN A 65 6.47 1.02 7.31
CA ASN A 65 7.07 0.13 8.28
C ASN A 65 5.97 -0.64 9.01
N SER A 66 4.69 -0.32 8.74
CA SER A 66 3.61 -1.28 8.86
C SER A 66 3.81 -2.34 7.78
N ALA A 67 4.86 -3.16 7.90
CA ALA A 67 5.04 -4.38 7.14
C ALA A 67 3.70 -5.12 7.19
N ARG A 68 2.91 -4.97 6.12
CA ARG A 68 1.56 -5.54 6.12
C ARG A 68 1.75 -7.03 6.22
N VAL A 69 0.79 -7.68 6.84
CA VAL A 69 0.80 -9.13 6.92
C VAL A 69 0.68 -9.70 5.50
N THR A 70 1.81 -9.94 4.84
CA THR A 70 1.89 -10.52 3.50
C THR A 70 1.49 -12.00 3.57
N GLY A 71 0.97 -12.56 2.46
CA GLY A 71 0.16 -13.79 2.45
C GLY A 71 0.69 -14.96 3.29
N ALA A 72 1.99 -15.25 3.27
CA ALA A 72 2.59 -16.34 4.06
C ALA A 72 2.56 -16.08 5.58
N LEU A 73 2.72 -14.82 5.98
CA LEU A 73 2.63 -14.39 7.38
C LEU A 73 1.16 -14.33 7.84
N ALA A 74 0.22 -14.05 6.93
CA ALA A 74 -1.21 -14.05 7.21
C ALA A 74 -1.73 -15.44 7.56
N GLU A 75 -1.26 -16.47 6.85
CA GLU A 75 -1.60 -17.85 7.17
C GLU A 75 -1.04 -18.26 8.54
N ARG A 76 0.21 -17.93 8.84
CA ARG A 76 0.82 -18.17 10.16
C ARG A 76 0.09 -17.45 11.30
N LEU A 77 -0.30 -16.20 11.08
CA LEU A 77 -1.08 -15.43 12.07
C LEU A 77 -2.46 -16.03 12.30
N LYS A 78 -3.11 -16.58 11.27
CA LYS A 78 -4.36 -17.33 11.42
C LYS A 78 -4.18 -18.61 12.25
N GLU A 79 -3.07 -19.33 12.08
CA GLU A 79 -2.77 -20.49 12.92
C GLU A 79 -2.61 -20.09 14.39
N PHE A 80 -1.86 -19.02 14.67
CA PHE A 80 -1.77 -18.47 16.02
C PHE A 80 -3.12 -18.00 16.57
N ARG A 81 -3.94 -17.37 15.73
CA ARG A 81 -5.29 -16.93 16.09
C ARG A 81 -6.19 -18.07 16.54
N GLN A 82 -6.06 -19.25 15.95
CA GLN A 82 -6.80 -20.45 16.35
C GLN A 82 -6.37 -20.97 17.73
N GLY A 83 -5.12 -20.72 18.14
CA GLY A 83 -4.61 -21.07 19.47
C GLY A 83 -4.83 -20.00 20.54
N LEU A 84 -5.26 -18.80 20.15
CA LEU A 84 -5.41 -17.65 21.06
C LEU A 84 -6.82 -17.58 21.69
N PRO A 85 -6.92 -17.16 22.96
CA PRO A 85 -8.21 -16.89 23.59
C PRO A 85 -8.99 -15.82 22.79
N PRO A 86 -10.32 -15.96 22.62
CA PRO A 86 -11.12 -15.02 21.83
C PRO A 86 -11.29 -13.62 22.47
N GLY A 87 -10.65 -13.35 23.61
CA GLY A 87 -10.69 -12.06 24.30
C GLY A 87 -9.39 -11.25 24.21
N CYS A 88 -8.35 -11.79 23.58
CA CYS A 88 -7.04 -11.14 23.50
C CYS A 88 -7.03 -9.99 22.49
N GLU A 89 -6.33 -8.91 22.83
CA GLU A 89 -6.18 -7.74 21.95
C GLU A 89 -5.41 -8.13 20.69
N THR A 90 -4.37 -8.95 20.84
CA THR A 90 -3.59 -9.54 19.74
C THR A 90 -4.49 -10.24 18.72
N ALA A 91 -5.46 -11.02 19.20
CA ALA A 91 -6.40 -11.74 18.36
C ALA A 91 -7.27 -10.80 17.52
N ARG A 92 -7.71 -9.68 18.10
CA ARG A 92 -8.50 -8.65 17.39
C ARG A 92 -7.66 -7.92 16.35
N LEU A 93 -6.40 -7.63 16.66
CA LEU A 93 -5.48 -6.97 15.73
C LEU A 93 -5.15 -7.87 14.53
N ILE A 94 -4.97 -9.18 14.78
CA ILE A 94 -4.83 -10.18 13.70
C ILE A 94 -6.08 -10.22 12.81
N ASP A 95 -7.27 -10.30 13.39
CA ASP A 95 -8.54 -10.31 12.64
C ASP A 95 -8.76 -9.00 11.86
N ALA A 96 -8.26 -7.87 12.38
CA ALA A 96 -8.34 -6.56 11.75
C ALA A 96 -7.30 -6.36 10.62
N GLY A 97 -6.26 -7.21 10.55
CA GLY A 97 -5.21 -7.12 9.54
C GLY A 97 -4.38 -5.84 9.64
N VAL A 98 -4.15 -5.34 10.86
CA VAL A 98 -3.31 -4.16 11.12
C VAL A 98 -1.80 -4.47 10.94
N GLY A 99 -0.94 -3.47 11.12
CA GLY A 99 0.51 -3.63 10.95
C GLY A 99 1.13 -4.63 11.94
N LEU A 100 2.25 -5.26 11.54
CA LEU A 100 2.98 -6.21 12.39
C LEU A 100 3.43 -5.58 13.72
N GLU A 101 3.88 -4.33 13.69
CA GLU A 101 4.23 -3.53 14.87
C GLU A 101 3.10 -3.55 15.93
N GLU A 102 1.87 -3.22 15.54
CA GLU A 102 0.71 -3.18 16.43
C GLU A 102 0.38 -4.57 17.01
N ILE A 103 0.45 -5.61 16.18
CA ILE A 103 0.21 -6.99 16.63
C ILE A 103 1.31 -7.44 17.59
N SER A 104 2.58 -7.10 17.32
CA SER A 104 3.72 -7.46 18.14
C SER A 104 3.69 -6.80 19.50
N GLU A 105 3.29 -5.52 19.57
CA GLU A 105 3.16 -4.78 20.82
C GLU A 105 2.05 -5.37 21.70
N ALA A 106 0.90 -5.70 21.12
CA ALA A 106 -0.18 -6.37 21.85
C ALA A 106 0.23 -7.76 22.32
N ALA A 107 0.93 -8.53 21.47
CA ALA A 107 1.44 -9.84 21.81
C ALA A 107 2.42 -9.76 23.00
N GLU A 108 3.33 -8.79 23.02
CA GLU A 108 4.26 -8.58 24.13
C GLU A 108 3.52 -8.20 25.42
N LYS A 109 2.55 -7.27 25.34
CA LYS A 109 1.70 -6.86 26.48
C LYS A 109 0.90 -8.01 27.08
N GLU A 110 0.44 -8.94 26.24
CA GLU A 110 -0.32 -10.12 26.66
C GLU A 110 0.58 -11.31 27.07
N GLY A 111 1.90 -11.17 27.02
CA GLY A 111 2.87 -12.20 27.40
C GLY A 111 3.12 -13.26 26.33
N LEU A 112 2.68 -13.02 25.10
CA LEU A 112 2.88 -13.86 23.92
C LEU A 112 4.26 -13.57 23.29
N ILE A 113 5.32 -13.64 24.10
CA ILE A 113 6.69 -13.26 23.72
C ILE A 113 7.16 -14.00 22.45
N ALA A 114 6.81 -15.28 22.32
CA ALA A 114 7.16 -16.08 21.14
C ALA A 114 6.51 -15.55 19.84
N LEU A 115 5.28 -15.05 19.93
CA LEU A 115 4.59 -14.42 18.79
C LEU A 115 5.19 -13.04 18.51
N ALA A 116 5.41 -12.23 19.54
CA ALA A 116 6.01 -10.90 19.42
C ALA A 116 7.39 -10.95 18.75
N SER A 117 8.28 -11.83 19.20
CA SER A 117 9.61 -12.01 18.59
C SER A 117 9.52 -12.45 17.12
N MET A 118 8.64 -13.41 16.81
CA MET A 118 8.46 -13.87 15.43
C MET A 118 7.96 -12.75 14.51
N LEU A 119 7.02 -11.92 14.97
CA LEU A 119 6.47 -10.81 14.20
C LEU A 119 7.51 -9.71 14.00
N PHE A 120 8.30 -9.41 15.02
CA PHE A 120 9.38 -8.44 14.96
C PHE A 120 10.53 -8.88 14.02
N GLU A 121 10.86 -10.17 14.01
CA GLU A 121 11.82 -10.74 13.05
C GLU A 121 11.28 -10.69 11.62
N ALA A 122 9.99 -11.02 11.42
CA ALA A 122 9.34 -10.95 10.12
C ALA A 122 9.20 -9.51 9.59
N GLU A 123 9.02 -8.53 10.47
CA GLU A 123 9.03 -7.10 10.13
C GLU A 123 10.44 -6.66 9.67
N GLN A 124 11.48 -6.99 10.44
CA GLN A 124 12.86 -6.67 10.08
C GLN A 124 13.33 -7.34 8.79
N GLU A 125 12.87 -8.56 8.50
CA GLU A 125 13.21 -9.27 7.26
C GLU A 125 12.51 -8.62 6.05
N GLN A 126 11.24 -8.23 6.18
CA GLN A 126 10.51 -7.49 5.13
C GLN A 126 11.10 -6.11 4.87
N GLY A 127 11.60 -5.42 5.91
CA GLY A 127 12.29 -4.15 5.76
C GLY A 127 13.69 -4.25 5.15
N LYS A 128 14.34 -5.42 5.22
CA LYS A 128 15.67 -5.67 4.64
C LYS A 128 15.64 -6.06 3.16
N ASP A 129 14.58 -6.71 2.69
CA ASP A 129 14.44 -7.12 1.29
C ASP A 129 14.05 -5.96 0.36
N ALA A 130 13.61 -4.83 0.94
CA ALA A 130 13.25 -3.61 0.22
C ALA A 130 14.41 -2.59 0.06
N ALA A 131 15.64 -2.93 0.49
CA ALA A 131 16.81 -2.04 0.50
C ALA A 131 17.89 -2.41 -0.53
#